data_AF-A0A2E3SJ19-F1
#
_entry.id   AF-A0A2E3SJ19-F1
#
_cell.length_a   1.000
_cell.length_b   1.000
_cell.length_c   1.000
_cell.angle_alpha   90.00
_cell.angle_beta   90.00
_cell.angle_gamma   90.00
#
_symmetry.space_group_name_H-M   'P 1'
#
loop_
_entity.id
_entity.type
_entity.pdbx_description
1 polymer ?
#
loop_
_entity_poly.entity_id
_entity_poly.type
_entity_poly.pdbx_seq_one_letter_code
_entity_poly.pdbx_strand_id
1 'polypeptide(L)'
;MNNDPIKKLQLNFDEQFTNSKFKKVHNKNSFKEVAQEFESLFVFQMLKSARKAKLAEGILDGQAHSTYQTLLDQEYSKAMSKNQNFGIAEALIRQFDNKKEVE
;
A
#
# COMPACT_ATOMS: atom_id res chain seq x y z
N MET A 1 -8.43 -24.09 -17.40
CA MET A 1 -7.41 -23.34 -18.16
C MET A 1 -7.63 -21.87 -17.86
N ASN A 2 -6.98 -21.33 -16.82
CA ASN A 2 -7.20 -19.96 -16.35
C ASN A 2 -5.94 -19.13 -16.65
N ASN A 3 -5.70 -18.85 -17.92
CA ASN A 3 -4.51 -18.14 -18.41
C ASN A 3 -4.84 -16.68 -18.78
N ASP A 4 -5.61 -15.99 -17.96
CA ASP A 4 -5.87 -14.56 -18.19
C ASP A 4 -4.58 -13.76 -17.97
N PRO A 5 -3.98 -13.15 -19.01
CA PRO A 5 -2.74 -12.40 -18.87
C PRO A 5 -2.90 -11.21 -17.91
N ILE A 6 -4.13 -10.70 -17.76
CA ILE A 6 -4.51 -9.62 -16.84
C ILE A 6 -4.34 -10.05 -15.37
N LYS A 7 -4.59 -11.32 -15.03
CA LYS A 7 -4.41 -11.84 -13.68
C LYS A 7 -2.94 -11.97 -13.29
N LYS A 8 -2.04 -12.14 -14.27
CA LYS A 8 -0.58 -12.15 -14.06
C LYS A 8 0.01 -10.75 -13.88
N LEU A 9 -0.70 -9.72 -14.34
CA LEU A 9 -0.36 -8.30 -14.13
C LEU A 9 -0.86 -7.79 -12.78
N GLN A 10 -1.76 -8.51 -12.10
CA GLN A 10 -1.98 -8.31 -10.67
C GLN A 10 -0.70 -8.70 -9.95
N LEU A 11 0.23 -7.74 -9.83
CA LEU A 11 1.19 -7.74 -8.75
C LEU A 11 0.35 -7.65 -7.47
N ASN A 12 0.01 -8.81 -6.91
CA ASN A 12 -0.60 -8.92 -5.61
C ASN A 12 0.30 -8.14 -4.64
N PHE A 13 -0.15 -6.99 -4.13
CA PHE A 13 0.51 -6.37 -2.99
C PHE A 13 0.70 -7.40 -1.86
N ASP A 14 -0.27 -8.30 -1.71
CA ASP A 14 -0.21 -9.47 -0.82
C ASP A 14 1.04 -10.36 -1.07
N GLU A 15 1.50 -10.49 -2.32
CA GLU A 15 2.73 -11.22 -2.66
C GLU A 15 4.01 -10.45 -2.35
N GLN A 16 4.00 -9.11 -2.39
CA GLN A 16 5.18 -8.30 -2.06
C GLN A 16 5.49 -8.32 -0.56
N PHE A 17 4.46 -8.41 0.30
CA PHE A 17 4.66 -8.59 1.76
C PHE A 17 5.01 -10.02 2.15
N THR A 18 4.53 -11.03 1.42
CA THR A 18 4.85 -12.43 1.74
C THR A 18 6.23 -12.88 1.21
N ASN A 19 6.72 -12.29 0.11
CA ASN A 19 8.06 -12.56 -0.42
C ASN A 19 9.16 -11.67 0.16
N SER A 20 8.80 -10.59 0.87
CA SER A 20 9.74 -9.97 1.81
C SER A 20 9.96 -10.97 2.95
N LYS A 21 10.93 -11.88 2.78
CA LYS A 21 11.51 -12.66 3.88
C LYS A 21 11.60 -11.70 5.06
N PHE A 22 10.88 -11.97 6.15
CA PHE A 22 10.87 -11.18 7.39
C PHE A 22 12.32 -10.96 7.85
N LYS A 23 13.01 -9.97 7.26
CA LYS A 23 14.33 -9.54 7.63
C LYS A 23 14.09 -8.91 8.99
N LYS A 24 14.64 -9.53 10.04
CA LYS A 24 14.68 -8.90 11.36
C LYS A 24 15.14 -7.45 11.16
N VAL A 25 14.28 -6.52 11.55
CA VAL A 25 14.52 -5.07 11.48
C VAL A 25 15.63 -4.78 12.48
N HIS A 26 16.89 -4.89 12.05
CA HIS A 26 18.03 -4.73 12.93
C HIS A 26 18.40 -3.25 13.16
N ASN A 27 17.85 -2.30 12.38
CA ASN A 27 18.28 -0.89 12.38
C ASN A 27 17.11 0.11 12.43
N LYS A 28 17.31 1.30 13.04
CA LYS A 28 16.31 2.39 13.03
C LYS A 28 15.94 2.85 11.61
N ASN A 29 16.90 2.84 10.68
CA ASN A 29 16.65 3.18 9.26
C ASN A 29 15.66 2.20 8.59
N SER A 30 15.75 0.90 8.90
CA SER A 30 14.78 -0.08 8.38
C SER A 30 13.38 0.10 8.97
N PHE A 31 13.25 0.69 10.17
CA PHE A 31 11.92 0.95 10.74
C PHE A 31 11.22 2.13 10.05
N LYS A 32 11.98 3.19 9.71
CA LYS A 32 11.45 4.33 8.95
C LYS A 32 10.95 3.90 7.57
N GLU A 33 11.72 3.06 6.87
CA GLU A 33 11.34 2.51 5.57
C GLU A 33 10.04 1.69 5.66
N VAL A 34 9.93 0.80 6.65
CA VAL A 34 8.71 0.02 6.90
C VAL A 34 7.51 0.91 7.25
N ALA A 35 7.71 1.97 8.03
CA ALA A 35 6.65 2.91 8.36
C ALA A 35 6.14 3.69 7.14
N GLN A 36 7.04 4.07 6.22
CA GLN A 36 6.67 4.69 4.94
C GLN A 36 5.93 3.71 4.02
N GLU A 37 6.38 2.45 3.94
CA GLU A 37 5.67 1.42 3.19
C GLU A 37 4.25 1.21 3.74
N PHE A 38 4.08 1.20 5.07
CA PHE A 38 2.77 1.12 5.70
C PHE A 38 1.87 2.32 5.35
N GLU A 39 2.40 3.54 5.36
CA GLU A 39 1.63 4.71 4.96
C GLU A 39 1.15 4.60 3.50
N SER A 40 1.99 4.11 2.59
CA SER A 40 1.60 3.85 1.20
C SER A 40 0.45 2.84 1.07
N LEU A 41 0.37 1.85 1.97
CA LEU A 41 -0.76 0.92 2.03
C LEU A 41 -2.03 1.58 2.54
N PHE A 42 -1.90 2.42 3.56
CA PHE A 42 -3.03 3.14 4.10
C PHE A 42 -3.65 4.05 3.02
N VAL A 43 -2.81 4.79 2.29
CA VAL A 43 -3.26 5.64 1.18
C VAL A 43 -3.91 4.81 0.08
N PHE A 44 -3.32 3.66 -0.28
CA PHE A 44 -3.93 2.75 -1.25
C PHE A 44 -5.33 2.28 -0.80
N GLN A 45 -5.47 1.87 0.46
CA GLN A 45 -6.75 1.43 1.01
C GLN A 45 -7.77 2.57 1.08
N MET A 46 -7.32 3.78 1.37
CA MET A 46 -8.15 4.99 1.32
C MET A 46 -8.66 5.23 -0.11
N LEU A 47 -7.79 5.22 -1.12
CA LEU A 47 -8.16 5.40 -2.54
C LEU A 47 -9.14 4.31 -2.99
N LYS A 48 -8.85 3.06 -2.66
CA LYS A 48 -9.71 1.91 -2.95
C LYS A 48 -11.09 2.08 -2.30
N SER A 49 -11.14 2.52 -1.05
CA SER A 49 -12.40 2.74 -0.33
C SER A 49 -13.20 3.90 -0.92
N ALA A 50 -12.53 4.99 -1.30
CA ALA A 50 -13.15 6.12 -1.98
C ALA A 50 -13.80 5.69 -3.31
N ARG A 51 -13.13 4.87 -4.12
CA ARG A 51 -13.70 4.35 -5.38
C ARG A 51 -14.82 3.33 -5.16
N LYS A 52 -14.72 2.51 -4.11
CA LYS A 52 -15.81 1.60 -3.70
C LYS A 52 -17.07 2.35 -3.30
N ALA A 53 -16.96 3.59 -2.83
CA ALA A 53 -18.10 4.43 -2.48
C ALA A 53 -18.83 5.06 -3.69
N LYS A 54 -18.47 4.69 -4.93
CA LYS A 54 -19.21 5.14 -6.12
C LYS A 54 -20.68 4.70 -6.03
N LEU A 55 -21.59 5.60 -6.40
CA LEU A 55 -23.04 5.38 -6.29
C LEU A 55 -23.62 4.53 -7.42
N ALA A 56 -22.92 4.44 -8.55
CA ALA A 56 -23.35 3.68 -9.72
C ALA A 56 -22.14 3.07 -10.44
N GLU A 57 -22.39 1.97 -11.14
CA GLU A 57 -21.46 1.47 -12.13
C GLU A 57 -21.48 2.38 -13.37
N GLY A 58 -20.31 2.83 -13.79
CA GLY A 58 -20.12 3.58 -15.03
C GLY A 58 -20.14 2.65 -16.24
N ILE A 59 -20.47 3.22 -17.40
CA ILE A 59 -20.56 2.50 -18.69
C ILE A 59 -19.21 1.85 -19.09
N LEU A 60 -18.10 2.33 -18.53
CA LEU A 60 -16.74 1.83 -18.76
C LEU A 60 -16.24 0.86 -17.67
N ASP A 61 -17.10 0.44 -16.75
CA ASP A 61 -16.73 -0.55 -15.74
C ASP A 61 -16.55 -1.93 -16.35
N GLY A 62 -15.48 -2.61 -15.95
CA GLY A 62 -15.17 -3.96 -16.38
C GLY A 62 -13.91 -4.48 -15.70
N GLN A 63 -13.65 -5.78 -15.82
CA GLN A 63 -12.52 -6.44 -15.13
C GLN A 63 -11.17 -5.81 -15.52
N ALA A 64 -10.96 -5.52 -16.81
CA ALA A 64 -9.74 -4.87 -17.29
C ALA A 64 -9.58 -3.45 -16.72
N HIS A 65 -10.66 -2.66 -16.72
CA HIS A 65 -10.66 -1.31 -16.14
C HIS A 65 -10.37 -1.33 -14.63
N SER A 66 -11.00 -2.23 -13.88
CA SER A 66 -10.76 -2.38 -12.43
C SER A 66 -9.30 -2.75 -12.12
N THR A 67 -8.68 -3.56 -12.99
CA THR A 67 -7.29 -3.99 -12.82
C THR A 67 -6.36 -2.83 -13.08
N TYR A 68 -6.56 -2.11 -14.19
CA TYR A 68 -5.81 -0.90 -14.51
C TYR A 68 -5.93 0.15 -13.40
N GLN A 69 -7.15 0.38 -12.90
CA GLN A 69 -7.40 1.33 -11.82
C GLN A 69 -6.67 0.94 -10.54
N THR A 70 -6.63 -0.36 -10.22
CA THR A 70 -5.89 -0.86 -9.04
C THR A 70 -4.38 -0.62 -9.18
N LEU A 71 -3.81 -0.83 -10.38
CA LEU A 71 -2.40 -0.56 -10.66
C LEU A 71 -2.09 0.95 -10.60
N LEU A 72 -3.01 1.78 -11.07
CA LEU A 72 -2.88 3.23 -10.98
C LEU A 72 -2.90 3.69 -9.51
N ASP A 73 -3.81 3.13 -8.71
CA ASP A 73 -3.93 3.44 -7.28
C ASP A 73 -2.66 3.03 -6.51
N GLN A 74 -2.00 1.95 -6.92
CA GLN A 74 -0.73 1.51 -6.38
C GLN A 74 0.39 2.53 -6.60
N GLU A 75 0.56 3.01 -7.82
CA GLU A 75 1.60 3.99 -8.13
C GLU A 75 1.29 5.35 -7.51
N TYR A 76 0.00 5.71 -7.49
CA TYR A 76 -0.44 6.92 -6.79
C TYR A 76 -0.19 6.82 -5.30
N SER A 77 -0.46 5.69 -4.64
CA SER A 77 -0.24 5.56 -3.20
C SER A 77 1.24 5.65 -2.83
N LYS A 78 2.13 5.04 -3.63
CA LYS A 78 3.59 5.16 -3.47
C LYS A 78 4.07 6.60 -3.68
N ALA A 79 3.60 7.26 -4.75
CA ALA A 79 3.97 8.64 -5.04
C ALA A 79 3.43 9.60 -3.98
N MET A 80 2.20 9.40 -3.52
CA MET A 80 1.56 10.21 -2.50
C MET A 80 2.23 10.02 -1.15
N SER A 81 2.46 8.80 -0.66
CA SER A 81 3.15 8.61 0.63
C SER A 81 4.59 9.15 0.64
N LYS A 82 5.26 9.22 -0.52
CA LYS A 82 6.60 9.83 -0.62
C LYS A 82 6.58 11.36 -0.64
N ASN A 83 5.61 11.95 -1.37
CA ASN A 83 5.58 13.39 -1.64
C ASN A 83 4.63 14.17 -0.72
N GLN A 84 3.65 13.48 -0.13
CA GLN A 84 2.66 14.01 0.79
C GLN A 84 2.83 13.30 2.12
N ASN A 85 2.90 14.07 3.19
CA ASN A 85 3.06 13.52 4.52
C ASN A 85 1.68 13.45 5.19
N PHE A 86 1.17 12.22 5.39
CA PHE A 86 -0.10 12.00 6.11
C PHE A 86 0.12 11.83 7.63
N GLY A 87 1.38 11.85 8.07
CA GLY A 87 1.78 11.78 9.48
C GLY A 87 1.70 10.37 10.08
N ILE A 88 1.34 9.36 9.27
CA ILE A 88 1.13 8.00 9.76
C ILE A 88 2.48 7.33 10.01
N ALA A 89 3.43 7.49 9.09
CA ALA A 89 4.77 6.96 9.25
C ALA A 89 5.46 7.56 10.49
N GLU A 90 5.33 8.87 10.71
CA GLU A 90 5.89 9.59 11.85
C GLU A 90 5.20 9.21 13.16
N ALA A 91 3.88 9.00 13.14
CA ALA A 91 3.16 8.53 14.31
C ALA A 91 3.61 7.11 14.72
N LEU A 92 3.84 6.23 13.75
CA LEU A 92 4.43 4.92 14.00
C LEU A 92 5.86 5.06 14.56
N ILE A 93 6.72 5.86 13.94
CA ILE A 93 8.08 6.11 14.46
C ILE A 93 8.05 6.56 15.91
N ARG A 94 7.25 7.58 16.22
CA ARG A 94 7.11 8.11 17.58
C ARG A 94 6.60 7.06 18.57
N GLN A 95 5.58 6.29 18.20
CA GLN A 95 4.99 5.29 19.09
C GLN A 95 5.98 4.17 19.45
N PHE A 96 6.82 3.76 18.51
CA PHE A 96 7.76 2.65 18.71
C PHE A 96 9.13 3.11 19.24
N ASP A 97 9.55 4.36 19.00
CA ASP A 97 10.77 4.90 19.63
C ASP A 97 10.53 5.16 21.12
N ASN A 98 9.37 5.70 21.50
CA ASN A 98 8.97 5.88 22.91
C ASN A 98 8.89 4.55 23.68
N LYS A 99 8.66 3.43 22.99
CA LYS A 99 8.58 2.10 23.61
C LYS A 99 9.97 1.49 23.90
N LYS A 100 11.04 1.98 23.27
CA LYS A 100 12.42 1.49 23.48
C LYS A 100 13.09 2.07 24.72
N GLU A 101 12.60 3.17 25.29
CA GLU A 101 13.21 3.81 26.46
C GLU A 101 12.66 3.31 27.82
N VAL A 102 11.71 2.37 27.81
CA VAL A 102 11.06 1.83 29.03
C VAL A 102 11.48 0.37 29.33
N GLU A 103 12.62 -0.08 28.77
CA GLU A 103 13.28 -1.34 29.13
C GLU A 103 14.63 -1.10 29.81
#